data_AF-A0A2S6U201-F1
#
_entry.id   AF-A0A2S6U201-F1
#
_cell.length_a   1.000
_cell.length_b   1.000
_cell.length_c   1.000
_cell.angle_alpha   90.00
_cell.angle_beta   90.00
_cell.angle_gamma   90.00
#
_symmetry.space_group_name_H-M   'P 1'
#
loop_
_entity.id
_entity.type
_entity.pdbx_description
1 polymer ?
#
loop_
_entity_poly.entity_id
_entity_poly.type
_entity_poly.pdbx_seq_one_letter_code
_entity_poly.pdbx_strand_id
1 'polypeptide(L)'
;GERPAPGVVNWTYDGGTQFGELDGAPSQRVDYITELFQQAGFIAEASSVILSSTWSKMVGWIPLGLIACLARKNNAGVLSNSSLAAGYVDIVRELSGVARDKGIPLTDTGPYHVRSWCQGTVEEAVGRVTVSPIASSRSTPSAPPSADTAILLPVFLRSNQPPVT
;
A
#
# COMPACT_ATOMS: atom_id res chain seq x y z
N GLY A 1 9.98 -4.91 -6.49
CA GLY A 1 11.28 -5.26 -7.03
C GLY A 1 12.18 -5.70 -5.93
N GLU A 2 12.68 -6.92 -6.01
CA GLU A 2 13.68 -7.42 -5.07
C GLU A 2 15.06 -6.87 -5.45
N ARG A 3 15.93 -6.70 -4.47
CA ARG A 3 17.31 -6.25 -4.66
C ARG A 3 18.25 -7.30 -4.05
N PRO A 4 18.51 -8.41 -4.77
CA PRO A 4 19.23 -9.55 -4.20
C PRO A 4 20.71 -9.25 -3.89
N ALA A 5 21.29 -8.27 -4.58
CA ALA A 5 22.66 -7.80 -4.36
C ALA A 5 22.80 -6.33 -4.83
N PRO A 6 23.84 -5.59 -4.40
CA PRO A 6 24.12 -4.25 -4.92
C PRO A 6 24.18 -4.23 -6.46
N GLY A 7 23.45 -3.29 -7.08
CA GLY A 7 23.38 -3.16 -8.54
C GLY A 7 22.48 -4.18 -9.26
N VAL A 8 21.86 -5.13 -8.55
CA VAL A 8 20.95 -6.12 -9.14
C VAL A 8 19.51 -5.82 -8.71
N VAL A 9 18.60 -5.74 -9.69
CA VAL A 9 17.17 -5.50 -9.47
C VAL A 9 16.36 -6.60 -10.16
N ASN A 10 15.50 -7.28 -9.40
CA ASN A 10 14.45 -8.11 -9.98
C ASN A 10 13.26 -7.20 -10.28
N TRP A 11 12.98 -7.01 -11.57
CA TRP A 11 11.80 -6.32 -12.04
C TRP A 11 10.58 -7.25 -11.91
N THR A 12 9.59 -6.85 -11.11
CA THR A 12 8.50 -7.75 -10.69
C THR A 12 7.11 -7.28 -11.08
N TYR A 13 6.95 -6.04 -11.59
CA TYR A 13 5.64 -5.47 -11.91
C TYR A 13 5.77 -4.23 -12.80
N ASP A 14 4.99 -4.19 -13.89
CA ASP A 14 4.85 -3.03 -14.77
C ASP A 14 3.70 -2.15 -14.27
N GLY A 15 4.02 -1.17 -13.43
CA GLY A 15 3.05 -0.18 -12.97
C GLY A 15 2.97 1.02 -13.90
N GLY A 16 1.76 1.55 -14.10
CA GLY A 16 1.56 2.82 -14.78
C GLY A 16 2.11 4.00 -13.96
N THR A 17 2.69 4.98 -14.65
CA THR A 17 3.16 6.26 -14.08
C THR A 17 2.34 7.41 -14.66
N GLN A 18 1.85 8.30 -13.80
CA GLN A 18 1.09 9.47 -14.21
C GLN A 18 1.92 10.74 -14.02
N PHE A 19 1.86 11.65 -14.99
CA PHE A 19 2.45 12.99 -14.90
C PHE A 19 1.35 14.05 -15.04
N GLY A 20 1.45 15.16 -14.32
CA GLY A 20 0.50 16.25 -14.43
C GLY A 20 0.97 17.49 -13.68
N GLU A 21 0.43 18.64 -14.06
CA GLU A 21 0.65 19.89 -13.32
C GLU A 21 -0.22 19.90 -12.06
N LEU A 22 0.26 20.59 -11.01
CA LEU A 22 -0.43 20.62 -9.71
C LEU A 22 -1.79 21.34 -9.78
N ASP A 23 -1.95 22.28 -10.71
CA ASP A 23 -3.21 22.97 -10.99
C ASP A 23 -4.11 22.21 -11.98
N GLY A 24 -3.64 21.07 -12.51
CA GLY A 24 -4.35 20.25 -13.49
C GLY A 24 -4.31 20.80 -14.92
N ALA A 25 -3.62 21.91 -15.17
CA ALA A 25 -3.52 22.49 -16.51
C ALA A 25 -2.67 21.59 -17.43
N PRO A 26 -3.01 21.50 -18.73
CA PRO A 26 -2.13 20.86 -19.70
C PRO A 26 -0.84 21.70 -19.86
N SER A 27 0.30 21.04 -20.06
CA SER A 27 1.56 21.72 -20.30
C SER A 27 2.46 20.92 -21.23
N GLN A 28 3.21 21.65 -22.08
CA GLN A 28 4.20 21.04 -22.98
C GLN A 28 5.27 20.23 -22.22
N ARG A 29 5.53 20.58 -20.95
CA ARG A 29 6.46 19.85 -20.09
C ARG A 29 5.91 18.48 -19.70
N VAL A 30 4.63 18.40 -19.34
CA VAL A 30 3.98 17.13 -19.01
C VAL A 30 3.94 16.23 -20.25
N ASP A 31 3.59 16.79 -21.41
CA ASP A 31 3.57 16.06 -22.68
C ASP A 31 4.96 15.50 -22.99
N TYR A 32 6.00 16.35 -22.96
CA TYR A 32 7.38 15.95 -23.23
C TYR A 32 7.88 14.82 -22.30
N ILE A 33 7.63 14.92 -20.99
CA ILE A 33 8.08 13.88 -20.04
C ILE A 33 7.30 12.58 -20.25
N THR A 34 6.01 12.67 -20.54
CA THR A 34 5.16 11.49 -20.79
C THR A 34 5.65 10.75 -22.04
N GLU A 35 5.87 11.47 -23.14
CA GLU A 35 6.40 10.92 -24.38
C GLU A 35 7.79 10.29 -24.19
N LEU A 36 8.67 10.95 -23.42
CA LEU A 36 9.99 10.43 -23.12
C LEU A 36 9.93 9.06 -22.40
N PHE A 37 9.03 8.92 -21.42
CA PHE A 37 8.84 7.65 -20.72
C PHE A 37 8.25 6.57 -21.63
N GLN A 38 7.29 6.93 -22.48
CA GLN A 38 6.70 6.01 -23.45
C GLN A 38 7.72 5.52 -24.48
N GLN A 39 8.59 6.40 -24.99
CA GLN A 39 9.68 6.04 -25.91
C GLN A 39 10.70 5.07 -25.27
N ALA A 40 10.89 5.17 -23.95
CA ALA A 40 11.71 4.24 -23.18
C ALA A 40 11.00 2.91 -22.84
N GLY A 41 9.74 2.72 -23.28
CA GLY A 41 8.96 1.51 -23.08
C GLY A 41 8.18 1.46 -21.76
N PHE A 42 8.09 2.55 -21.01
CA PHE A 42 7.29 2.60 -19.77
C PHE A 42 5.82 2.88 -20.07
N ILE A 43 4.94 2.34 -19.23
CA ILE A 43 3.52 2.71 -19.18
C ILE A 43 3.43 4.07 -18.49
N ALA A 44 3.26 5.14 -19.25
CA ALA A 44 3.13 6.49 -18.75
C ALA A 44 1.96 7.24 -19.39
N GLU A 45 1.29 8.10 -18.62
CA GLU A 45 0.17 8.92 -19.08
C GLU A 45 0.18 10.32 -18.47
N ALA A 46 -0.29 11.30 -19.24
CA ALA A 46 -0.58 12.64 -18.74
C ALA A 46 -1.93 12.65 -18.00
N SER A 47 -2.02 13.41 -16.91
CA SER A 47 -3.18 13.47 -16.03
C SER A 47 -3.48 14.90 -15.61
N SER A 48 -4.70 15.35 -15.87
CA SER A 48 -5.23 16.63 -15.38
C SER A 48 -5.70 16.57 -13.92
N VAL A 49 -5.62 15.39 -13.29
CA VAL A 49 -6.09 15.13 -11.92
C VAL A 49 -5.01 14.51 -11.05
N ILE A 50 -3.73 14.86 -11.31
CA ILE A 50 -2.56 14.25 -10.66
C ILE A 50 -2.59 14.35 -9.13
N LEU A 51 -3.12 15.46 -8.59
CA LEU A 51 -3.30 15.61 -7.15
C LEU A 51 -4.28 14.58 -6.59
N SER A 52 -5.41 14.38 -7.24
CA SER A 52 -6.41 13.37 -6.85
C SER A 52 -5.83 11.96 -6.87
N SER A 53 -5.09 11.60 -7.93
CA SER A 53 -4.40 10.31 -8.04
C SER A 53 -3.37 10.12 -6.92
N THR A 54 -2.56 11.16 -6.65
CA THR A 54 -1.52 11.13 -5.61
C THR A 54 -2.14 10.93 -4.24
N TRP A 55 -3.17 11.71 -3.90
CA TRP A 55 -3.88 11.60 -2.63
C TRP A 55 -4.58 10.26 -2.48
N SER A 56 -5.25 9.76 -3.52
CA SER A 56 -5.92 8.46 -3.49
C SER A 56 -4.95 7.31 -3.18
N LYS A 57 -3.77 7.33 -3.83
CA LYS A 57 -2.71 6.37 -3.55
C LYS A 57 -2.17 6.50 -2.12
N MET A 58 -1.89 7.72 -1.65
CA MET A 58 -1.37 7.93 -0.29
C MET A 58 -2.37 7.48 0.78
N VAL A 59 -3.63 7.88 0.63
CA VAL A 59 -4.73 7.52 1.54
C VAL A 59 -4.88 6.00 1.63
N GLY A 60 -4.70 5.27 0.53
CA GLY A 60 -4.75 3.81 0.54
C GLY A 60 -3.51 3.14 1.12
N TRP A 61 -2.33 3.71 0.87
CA TRP A 61 -1.03 3.10 1.19
C TRP A 61 -0.56 3.37 2.63
N ILE A 62 -0.77 4.57 3.17
CA ILE A 62 -0.33 4.97 4.52
C ILE A 62 -0.86 4.01 5.60
N PRO A 63 -2.18 3.80 5.74
CA PRO A 63 -2.70 2.90 6.77
C PRO A 63 -2.28 1.45 6.54
N LEU A 64 -2.18 1.01 5.29
CA LEU A 64 -1.74 -0.35 4.97
C LEU A 64 -0.29 -0.59 5.43
N GLY A 65 0.62 0.32 5.12
CA GLY A 65 2.02 0.25 5.54
C GLY A 65 2.19 0.32 7.07
N LEU A 66 1.44 1.21 7.72
CA LEU A 66 1.43 1.35 9.18
C LEU A 66 0.99 0.06 9.87
N ILE A 67 -0.18 -0.47 9.50
CA ILE A 67 -0.74 -1.67 10.13
C ILE A 67 0.11 -2.90 9.81
N ALA A 68 0.59 -3.04 8.56
CA ALA A 68 1.48 -4.12 8.16
C ALA A 68 2.75 -4.16 9.04
N CYS A 69 3.35 -2.99 9.29
CA CYS A 69 4.52 -2.86 10.14
C CYS A 69 4.23 -3.27 11.60
N LEU A 70 3.18 -2.70 12.20
CA LEU A 70 2.81 -2.96 13.60
C LEU A 70 2.39 -4.43 13.83
N ALA A 71 1.59 -4.99 12.92
CA ALA A 71 1.08 -6.35 13.03
C ALA A 71 2.08 -7.42 12.53
N ARG A 72 3.21 -7.01 11.95
CA ARG A 72 4.17 -7.90 11.25
C ARG A 72 3.47 -8.80 10.23
N LYS A 73 2.62 -8.20 9.39
CA LYS A 73 1.87 -8.88 8.32
C LYS A 73 2.23 -8.26 6.97
N ASN A 74 2.07 -9.05 5.90
CA ASN A 74 2.06 -8.49 4.55
C ASN A 74 0.69 -7.85 4.25
N ASN A 75 0.58 -7.15 3.11
CA ASN A 75 -0.64 -6.44 2.71
C ASN A 75 -1.88 -7.34 2.70
N ALA A 76 -1.76 -8.56 2.16
CA ALA A 76 -2.86 -9.51 2.12
C ALA A 76 -3.28 -9.95 3.53
N GLY A 77 -2.33 -10.22 4.42
CA GLY A 77 -2.60 -10.57 5.82
C GLY A 77 -3.24 -9.45 6.64
N VAL A 78 -2.98 -8.18 6.29
CA VAL A 78 -3.69 -7.04 6.89
C VAL A 78 -5.14 -7.01 6.40
N LEU A 79 -5.35 -6.98 5.08
CA LEU A 79 -6.69 -6.73 4.54
C LEU A 79 -7.63 -7.92 4.62
N SER A 80 -7.13 -9.17 4.69
CA SER A 80 -7.96 -10.37 4.88
C SER A 80 -8.39 -10.60 6.34
N ASN A 81 -7.76 -9.95 7.31
CA ASN A 81 -8.15 -10.03 8.72
C ASN A 81 -9.16 -8.94 9.04
N SER A 82 -10.38 -9.31 9.45
CA SER A 82 -11.47 -8.35 9.69
C SER A 82 -11.14 -7.30 10.76
N SER A 83 -10.46 -7.67 11.84
CA SER A 83 -10.07 -6.74 12.90
C SER A 83 -9.04 -5.71 12.42
N LEU A 84 -8.05 -6.14 11.64
CA LEU A 84 -7.05 -5.23 11.06
C LEU A 84 -7.64 -4.38 9.93
N ALA A 85 -8.55 -4.95 9.13
CA ALA A 85 -9.28 -4.25 8.10
C ALA A 85 -10.20 -3.15 8.67
N ALA A 86 -10.78 -3.36 9.86
CA ALA A 86 -11.55 -2.32 10.56
C ALA A 86 -10.65 -1.10 10.88
N GLY A 87 -9.48 -1.33 11.49
CA GLY A 87 -8.53 -0.25 11.76
C GLY A 87 -8.00 0.43 10.48
N TYR A 88 -7.84 -0.34 9.39
CA TYR A 88 -7.53 0.23 8.07
C TYR A 88 -8.64 1.18 7.59
N VAL A 89 -9.90 0.75 7.64
CA VAL A 89 -11.07 1.56 7.23
C VAL A 89 -11.17 2.84 8.05
N ASP A 90 -10.95 2.79 9.36
CA ASP A 90 -11.03 3.96 10.23
C ASP A 90 -10.00 5.03 9.84
N ILE A 91 -8.74 4.64 9.66
CA ILE A 91 -7.67 5.57 9.25
C ILE A 91 -7.91 6.09 7.83
N VAL A 92 -8.37 5.26 6.90
CA VAL A 92 -8.70 5.73 5.54
C VAL A 92 -9.82 6.77 5.57
N ARG A 93 -10.84 6.61 6.44
CA ARG A 93 -11.90 7.61 6.62
C ARG A 93 -11.38 8.92 7.16
N GLU A 94 -10.48 8.89 8.15
CA GLU A 94 -9.83 10.10 8.68
C GLU A 94 -9.04 10.84 7.58
N LEU A 95 -8.18 10.11 6.86
CA LEU A 95 -7.36 10.69 5.78
C LEU A 95 -8.24 11.20 4.63
N SER A 96 -9.36 10.53 4.34
CA SER A 96 -10.37 11.00 3.38
C SER A 96 -11.03 12.31 3.83
N GLY A 97 -11.22 12.48 5.14
CA GLY A 97 -11.66 13.74 5.74
C GLY A 97 -10.69 14.89 5.45
N VAL A 98 -9.38 14.64 5.59
CA VAL A 98 -8.32 15.63 5.29
C VAL A 98 -8.27 15.98 3.80
N ALA A 99 -8.38 14.99 2.91
CA ALA A 99 -8.42 15.24 1.46
C ALA A 99 -9.61 16.12 1.08
N ARG A 100 -10.79 15.83 1.65
CA ARG A 100 -12.02 16.62 1.44
C ARG A 100 -11.88 18.06 1.94
N ASP A 101 -11.29 18.28 3.12
CA ASP A 101 -11.03 19.63 3.66
C ASP A 101 -10.14 20.46 2.71
N LYS A 102 -9.22 19.78 2.00
CA LYS A 102 -8.37 20.40 0.97
C LYS A 102 -9.02 20.54 -0.40
N GLY A 103 -10.28 20.13 -0.56
CA GLY A 103 -10.98 20.15 -1.84
C GLY A 103 -10.41 19.14 -2.86
N ILE A 104 -9.76 18.07 -2.40
CA ILE A 104 -9.13 17.07 -3.26
C ILE A 104 -10.04 15.84 -3.37
N PRO A 105 -10.68 15.61 -4.54
CA PRO A 105 -11.57 14.48 -4.71
C PRO A 105 -10.76 13.17 -4.79
N LEU A 106 -11.11 12.20 -3.95
CA LEU A 106 -10.50 10.87 -4.02
C LEU A 106 -11.16 10.00 -5.10
N THR A 107 -10.35 9.16 -5.73
CA THR A 107 -10.72 8.27 -6.83
C THR A 107 -10.23 6.85 -6.53
N ASP A 108 -10.86 5.85 -7.13
CA ASP A 108 -10.35 4.48 -7.08
C ASP A 108 -9.24 4.35 -8.13
N THR A 109 -8.01 4.09 -7.68
CA THR A 109 -6.82 4.11 -8.55
C THR A 109 -5.91 2.92 -8.25
N GLY A 110 -5.56 2.17 -9.30
CA GLY A 110 -4.74 0.97 -9.17
C GLY A 110 -5.39 -0.04 -8.21
N PRO A 111 -4.63 -0.68 -7.31
CA PRO A 111 -5.18 -1.69 -6.42
C PRO A 111 -5.97 -1.10 -5.24
N TYR A 112 -5.94 0.22 -5.04
CA TYR A 112 -6.58 0.90 -3.91
C TYR A 112 -7.90 1.52 -4.34
N HIS A 113 -9.01 0.96 -3.84
CA HIS A 113 -10.33 1.51 -4.11
C HIS A 113 -10.82 2.33 -2.91
N VAL A 114 -10.03 3.34 -2.51
CA VAL A 114 -10.26 4.12 -1.28
C VAL A 114 -11.58 4.90 -1.30
N ARG A 115 -12.06 5.32 -2.48
CA ARG A 115 -13.33 6.03 -2.61
C ARG A 115 -14.49 5.09 -2.30
N SER A 116 -14.45 3.85 -2.78
CA SER A 116 -15.54 2.88 -2.58
C SER A 116 -15.42 2.08 -1.29
N TRP A 117 -14.21 1.73 -0.85
CA TRP A 117 -13.99 0.92 0.35
C TRP A 117 -14.53 1.58 1.62
N CYS A 118 -14.49 2.90 1.73
CA CYS A 118 -14.75 3.57 3.01
C CYS A 118 -16.13 4.22 3.15
N GLN A 119 -17.05 3.96 2.21
CA GLN A 119 -18.44 4.42 2.29
C GLN A 119 -19.30 3.51 3.19
N GLY A 120 -20.53 3.92 3.50
CA GLY A 120 -21.48 3.09 4.26
C GLY A 120 -21.07 2.81 5.70
N THR A 121 -21.54 1.70 6.27
CA THR A 121 -21.19 1.30 7.64
C THR A 121 -19.76 0.76 7.72
N VAL A 122 -19.22 0.55 8.93
CA VAL A 122 -17.90 -0.08 9.10
C VAL A 122 -17.93 -1.52 8.57
N GLU A 123 -18.99 -2.27 8.86
CA GLU A 123 -19.16 -3.66 8.47
C GLU A 123 -19.16 -3.82 6.94
N GLU A 124 -19.89 -2.95 6.23
CA GLU A 124 -19.92 -2.95 4.77
C GLU A 124 -18.55 -2.61 4.17
N ALA A 125 -17.86 -1.63 4.76
CA ALA A 125 -16.53 -1.22 4.35
C ALA A 125 -15.50 -2.32 4.54
N VAL A 126 -15.48 -2.94 5.71
CA VAL A 126 -14.63 -4.10 6.02
C VAL A 126 -14.94 -5.26 5.08
N GLY A 127 -16.22 -5.51 4.80
CA GLY A 127 -16.64 -6.50 3.81
C GLY A 127 -16.02 -6.27 2.43
N ARG A 128 -16.03 -5.02 1.94
CA ARG A 128 -15.40 -4.67 0.64
C ARG A 128 -13.88 -4.78 0.66
N VAL A 129 -13.23 -4.38 1.75
CA VAL A 129 -11.77 -4.44 1.88
C VAL A 129 -11.27 -5.89 1.94
N THR A 130 -11.96 -6.74 2.69
CA THR A 130 -11.56 -8.15 2.93
C THR A 130 -11.68 -9.04 1.71
N VAL A 131 -12.52 -8.67 0.73
CA VAL A 131 -12.63 -9.37 -0.56
C VAL A 131 -11.85 -8.69 -1.69
N SER A 132 -11.05 -7.67 -1.38
CA SER A 132 -10.27 -6.95 -2.38
C SER A 132 -9.21 -7.83 -3.07
N PRO A 133 -8.76 -7.47 -4.29
CA PRO A 133 -7.63 -8.13 -4.93
C PRO A 133 -6.35 -8.11 -4.07
N ILE A 134 -6.15 -7.08 -3.24
CA ILE A 134 -5.01 -7.01 -2.33
C ILE A 134 -5.13 -8.06 -1.22
N ALA A 135 -6.33 -8.24 -0.65
CA ALA A 135 -6.57 -9.22 0.43
C ALA A 135 -6.31 -10.67 0.01
N SER A 136 -6.42 -10.97 -1.28
CA SER A 136 -6.13 -12.28 -1.88
C SER A 136 -4.75 -12.39 -2.52
N SER A 137 -3.94 -11.31 -2.46
CA SER A 137 -2.61 -11.29 -3.09
C SER A 137 -1.66 -12.29 -2.44
N ARG A 138 -1.03 -13.12 -3.27
CA ARG A 138 -0.04 -14.13 -2.85
C ARG A 138 1.40 -13.66 -3.03
N SER A 139 1.65 -12.36 -3.07
CA SER A 139 3.01 -11.83 -3.13
C SER A 139 3.80 -12.30 -1.89
N THR A 140 4.66 -13.29 -2.09
CA THR A 140 5.60 -13.74 -1.06
C THR A 140 6.75 -12.74 -0.96
N PRO A 141 7.13 -12.30 0.25
CA PRO A 141 8.44 -11.68 0.44
C PRO A 141 9.51 -12.72 0.09
N SER A 142 10.32 -12.45 -0.93
CA SER A 142 11.39 -13.36 -1.36
C SER A 142 12.63 -13.31 -0.46
N ALA A 143 12.63 -12.44 0.56
CA ALA A 143 13.63 -12.48 1.61
C ALA A 143 13.26 -13.59 2.60
N PRO A 144 14.11 -14.61 2.82
CA PRO A 144 13.97 -15.45 4.00
C PRO A 144 13.98 -14.54 5.24
N PRO A 145 13.27 -14.89 6.33
CA PRO A 145 13.40 -14.15 7.59
C PRO A 145 14.90 -14.06 7.89
N SER A 146 15.42 -12.84 8.04
CA SER A 146 16.83 -12.67 8.39
C SER A 146 17.12 -13.51 9.62
N ALA A 147 18.28 -14.17 9.64
CA ALA A 147 18.71 -15.00 10.76
C ALA A 147 18.67 -14.25 12.11
N ASP A 148 18.68 -12.92 12.09
CA ASP A 148 18.53 -12.05 13.26
C ASP A 148 17.16 -12.14 13.96
N THR A 149 16.11 -12.61 13.29
CA THR A 149 14.79 -12.78 13.94
C THR A 149 14.70 -14.08 14.74
N ALA A 150 15.57 -15.05 14.47
CA ALA A 150 15.62 -16.34 15.16
C ALA A 150 16.42 -16.30 16.47
N ILE A 151 17.23 -15.26 16.71
CA ILE A 151 18.10 -15.16 17.90
C ILE A 151 17.35 -14.64 19.14
N LEU A 152 16.21 -13.97 18.98
CA LEU A 152 15.46 -13.40 20.12
C LEU A 152 14.40 -14.34 20.72
N LEU A 153 14.23 -15.55 20.19
CA LEU A 153 13.20 -16.49 20.65
C LEU A 153 13.63 -17.62 21.63
N PRO A 154 14.91 -17.98 21.85
CA PRO A 154 15.22 -19.01 22.84
C PRO A 154 15.66 -18.47 24.22
N VAL A 155 15.78 -17.15 24.44
CA VAL A 155 16.29 -16.62 25.72
C VAL A 155 15.21 -16.54 26.82
N PHE A 156 13.91 -16.62 26.48
CA PHE A 156 12.82 -16.44 27.46
C PHE A 156 12.17 -17.74 28.00
N LEU A 157 12.70 -18.92 27.67
CA LEU A 157 12.12 -20.22 28.08
C LEU A 157 13.12 -21.18 28.76
N ARG A 158 14.10 -20.68 29.52
CA ARG A 158 15.02 -21.51 30.33
C ARG A 158 15.21 -21.04 31.78
N SER A 159 14.15 -20.62 32.47
CA SER A 159 14.27 -20.29 33.91
C SER A 159 13.14 -20.79 34.82
N ASN A 160 12.35 -21.81 34.43
CA ASN A 160 11.33 -22.38 35.33
C ASN A 160 11.19 -23.91 35.20
N GLN A 161 12.19 -24.65 35.67
CA GLN A 161 12.04 -26.06 36.05
C GLN A 161 12.63 -26.24 37.46
N PRO A 162 11.87 -26.73 38.46
CA PRO A 162 12.37 -26.97 39.81
C PRO A 162 13.26 -28.23 39.86
N PRO A 163 14.17 -28.34 40.84
CA PRO A 163 15.09 -29.47 40.93
C PRO A 163 14.35 -30.72 41.40
N VAL A 164 14.53 -31.83 40.68
CA VAL A 164 14.10 -33.16 41.12
C VAL A 164 15.28 -33.80 41.86
N THR A 165 15.01 -34.20 43.11
CA THR A 165 15.87 -34.97 44.02
C THR A 165 16.19 -36.35 43.49
#